data_AF-A0A059X5V0-F1
#
_entry.id   AF-A0A059X5V0-F1
#
_cell.length_a   1.000
_cell.length_b   1.000
_cell.length_c   1.000
_cell.angle_alpha   90.00
_cell.angle_beta   90.00
_cell.angle_gamma   90.00
#
_symmetry.space_group_name_H-M   'P 1'
#
loop_
_entity.id
_entity.type
_entity.pdbx_description
1 polymer ?
#
loop_
_entity_poly.entity_id
_entity_poly.type
_entity_poly.pdbx_seq_one_letter_code
_entity_poly.pdbx_strand_id
1 'polypeptide(L)'
;MTLSVLSLSLALKAEAESSGPIWGGNHIQLSIAETSAHIELDCAHAEIQDTQSFNSSGFFDLYGTFEQEHGGPVRPDDMVITRPARFLGSIDDLSGLMALTILLTDDNSHAGSFILKKDDPGRVFKCL
;
A
#
# COMPACT_ATOMS: atom_id res chain seq x y z
N MET A 1 -34.47 -38.04 -12.33
CA MET A 1 -33.10 -38.59 -12.37
C MET A 1 -32.51 -38.09 -13.68
N THR A 2 -31.60 -37.12 -13.77
CA THR A 2 -30.49 -36.72 -12.91
C THR A 2 -30.27 -35.19 -12.97
N LEU A 3 -29.70 -34.67 -11.87
CA LEU A 3 -29.37 -33.27 -11.55
C LEU A 3 -28.27 -32.69 -12.47
N SER A 4 -28.38 -31.42 -12.88
CA SER A 4 -27.64 -30.24 -12.38
C SER A 4 -26.11 -30.31 -12.49
N VAL A 5 -25.55 -29.42 -13.32
CA VAL A 5 -24.41 -28.59 -12.89
C VAL A 5 -24.53 -27.22 -13.55
N LEU A 6 -25.13 -26.27 -12.83
CA LEU A 6 -24.85 -24.85 -13.03
C LEU A 6 -23.38 -24.64 -12.64
N SER A 7 -22.53 -24.30 -13.60
CA SER A 7 -21.18 -23.82 -13.28
C SER A 7 -21.32 -22.50 -12.54
N LEU A 8 -21.12 -22.59 -11.23
CA LEU A 8 -20.98 -21.50 -10.28
C LEU A 8 -19.98 -20.48 -10.83
N SER A 9 -20.41 -19.23 -10.94
CA SER A 9 -19.55 -18.08 -11.12
C SER A 9 -18.59 -18.01 -9.92
N LEU A 10 -17.40 -18.61 -10.05
CA LEU A 10 -16.26 -18.21 -9.25
C LEU A 10 -15.88 -16.81 -9.72
N ALA A 11 -16.50 -15.80 -9.12
CA ALA A 11 -15.80 -14.56 -8.89
C ALA A 11 -14.63 -14.93 -7.97
N LEU A 12 -13.50 -15.35 -8.58
CA LEU A 12 -12.21 -15.19 -7.94
C LEU A 12 -12.16 -13.71 -7.60
N LYS A 13 -12.32 -13.41 -6.33
CA LYS A 13 -11.84 -12.17 -5.75
C LYS A 13 -10.40 -12.09 -6.25
N ALA A 14 -10.11 -11.11 -7.10
CA ALA A 14 -8.74 -10.80 -7.42
C ALA A 14 -8.14 -10.29 -6.11
N GLU A 15 -7.66 -11.21 -5.27
CA GLU A 15 -6.49 -10.89 -4.46
C GLU A 15 -5.49 -10.43 -5.51
N ALA A 16 -5.22 -9.13 -5.55
CA ALA A 16 -4.17 -8.58 -6.38
C ALA A 16 -2.90 -9.31 -5.97
N GLU A 17 -2.53 -10.33 -6.72
CA GLU A 17 -1.35 -11.13 -6.45
C GLU A 17 -0.18 -10.18 -6.64
N SER A 18 0.45 -9.75 -5.54
CA SER A 18 1.63 -8.91 -5.55
C SER A 18 2.74 -9.68 -6.27
N SER A 19 2.88 -9.47 -7.58
CA SER A 19 3.92 -10.10 -8.41
C SER A 19 5.25 -9.35 -8.33
N GLY A 20 5.27 -8.15 -7.73
CA GLY A 20 6.45 -7.32 -7.54
C GLY A 20 7.16 -7.51 -6.19
N PRO A 21 8.34 -6.89 -6.03
CA PRO A 21 9.13 -6.97 -4.80
C PRO A 21 8.43 -6.27 -3.63
N ILE A 22 8.65 -6.79 -2.43
CA ILE A 22 8.26 -6.13 -1.18
C ILE A 22 9.37 -5.16 -0.76
N TRP A 23 8.99 -4.03 -0.21
CA TRP A 23 9.89 -3.06 0.41
C TRP A 23 9.46 -2.84 1.86
N GLY A 24 10.39 -2.93 2.80
CA GLY A 24 10.07 -2.86 4.22
C GLY A 24 10.99 -1.94 5.01
N GLY A 25 10.45 -1.34 6.05
CA GLY A 25 11.19 -0.51 6.99
C GLY A 25 10.57 -0.55 8.38
N ASN A 26 11.06 0.30 9.29
CA ASN A 26 10.37 0.48 10.55
C ASN A 26 9.04 1.21 10.30
N HIS A 27 7.94 0.67 10.84
CA HIS A 27 6.58 1.24 10.76
C HIS A 27 5.96 1.27 9.37
N ILE A 28 6.55 0.55 8.40
CA ILE A 28 6.07 0.52 7.03
C ILE A 28 6.39 -0.81 6.31
N GLN A 29 5.45 -1.26 5.50
CA GLN A 29 5.64 -2.25 4.43
C GLN A 29 4.98 -1.72 3.16
N LEU A 30 5.62 -1.90 2.02
CA LEU A 30 5.12 -1.58 0.69
C LEU A 30 5.14 -2.86 -0.16
N SER A 31 3.99 -3.26 -0.68
CA SER A 31 3.86 -4.34 -1.66
C SER A 31 3.46 -3.76 -3.02
N ILE A 32 4.10 -4.24 -4.08
CA ILE A 32 3.94 -3.68 -5.43
C ILE A 32 3.29 -4.74 -6.31
N ALA A 33 2.09 -4.44 -6.82
CA ALA A 33 1.43 -5.22 -7.87
C ALA A 33 1.65 -4.57 -9.24
N GLU A 34 1.11 -5.20 -10.29
CA GLU A 34 1.31 -4.75 -11.68
C GLU A 34 0.78 -3.34 -11.97
N THR A 35 -0.26 -2.91 -11.27
CA THR A 35 -0.95 -1.63 -11.54
C THR A 35 -1.15 -0.75 -10.31
N SER A 36 -1.01 -1.30 -9.12
CA SER A 36 -1.15 -0.59 -7.85
C SER A 36 -0.12 -1.06 -6.83
N ALA A 37 0.15 -0.22 -5.85
CA ALA A 37 1.03 -0.53 -4.73
C ALA A 37 0.29 -0.27 -3.43
N HIS A 38 0.39 -1.20 -2.49
CA HIS A 38 -0.25 -1.11 -1.19
C HIS A 38 0.80 -0.83 -0.11
N ILE A 39 0.50 0.10 0.78
CA ILE A 39 1.35 0.45 1.94
C ILE A 39 0.60 0.13 3.21
N GLU A 40 1.20 -0.71 4.05
CA GLU A 40 0.79 -0.94 5.43
C GLU A 40 1.61 -0.05 6.38
N LEU A 41 0.92 0.65 7.28
CA LEU A 41 1.49 1.46 8.37
C LEU A 41 0.89 1.01 9.70
N ASP A 42 1.48 1.49 10.80
CA ASP A 42 1.05 1.15 12.15
C ASP A 42 -0.44 1.45 12.39
N CYS A 43 -0.92 2.65 12.08
CA CYS A 43 -2.32 3.03 12.25
C CYS A 43 -3.01 3.41 10.93
N ALA A 44 -2.51 2.97 9.79
CA ALA A 44 -3.06 3.40 8.50
C ALA A 44 -2.68 2.41 7.41
N HIS A 45 -3.32 2.56 6.27
CA HIS A 45 -2.83 2.00 5.01
C HIS A 45 -2.99 3.02 3.88
N ALA A 46 -2.31 2.76 2.77
CA ALA A 46 -2.33 3.63 1.61
C ALA A 46 -2.33 2.80 0.32
N GLU A 47 -2.94 3.35 -0.72
CA GLU A 47 -2.93 2.77 -2.06
C GLU A 47 -2.29 3.77 -3.03
N ILE A 48 -1.36 3.31 -3.84
CA ILE A 48 -0.68 4.09 -4.88
C ILE A 48 -1.20 3.65 -6.23
N GLN A 49 -1.56 4.63 -7.05
CA GLN A 49 -1.96 4.42 -8.45
C GLN A 49 -0.71 4.45 -9.34
N ASP A 50 -0.63 3.50 -10.27
CA ASP A 50 0.46 3.33 -11.23
C ASP A 50 1.82 2.99 -10.58
N THR A 51 2.26 1.75 -10.80
CA THR A 51 3.51 1.23 -10.24
C THR A 51 4.69 1.31 -11.20
N GLN A 52 4.51 1.86 -12.41
CA GLN A 52 5.60 1.96 -13.39
C GLN A 52 6.78 2.75 -12.84
N SER A 53 6.57 3.73 -11.96
CA SER A 53 7.69 4.50 -11.40
C SER A 53 8.51 3.72 -10.35
N PHE A 54 8.02 2.59 -9.82
CA PHE A 54 8.79 1.76 -8.90
C PHE A 54 9.78 0.82 -9.60
N ASN A 55 9.69 0.65 -10.92
CA ASN A 55 10.55 -0.26 -11.68
C ASN A 55 11.85 0.40 -12.18
N SER A 56 12.06 1.69 -11.87
CA SER A 56 13.21 2.47 -12.32
C SER A 56 13.88 3.19 -11.17
N SER A 57 15.21 3.13 -11.13
CA SER A 57 16.04 3.98 -10.25
C SER A 57 15.69 5.45 -10.42
N GLY A 58 15.79 6.22 -9.33
CA GLY A 58 15.63 7.66 -9.35
C GLY A 58 14.43 8.14 -8.53
N PHE A 59 13.98 9.35 -8.82
CA PHE A 59 12.91 10.01 -8.08
C PHE A 59 11.54 9.62 -8.62
N PHE A 60 10.57 9.48 -7.72
CA PHE A 60 9.18 9.30 -8.07
C PHE A 60 8.29 10.29 -7.33
N ASP A 61 7.13 10.50 -7.95
CA ASP A 61 6.07 11.38 -7.48
C ASP A 61 4.74 10.79 -7.95
N LEU A 62 4.06 10.11 -7.04
CA LEU A 62 2.89 9.31 -7.33
C LEU A 62 1.67 9.80 -6.55
N TYR A 63 0.49 9.54 -7.09
CA TYR A 63 -0.78 9.86 -6.47
C TYR A 63 -1.45 8.60 -5.94
N GLY A 64 -2.29 8.78 -4.93
CA GLY A 64 -3.05 7.69 -4.36
C GLY A 64 -3.96 8.13 -3.22
N THR A 65 -4.26 7.19 -2.33
CA THR A 65 -5.14 7.40 -1.19
C THR A 65 -4.49 6.93 0.11
N PHE A 66 -4.96 7.51 1.21
CA PHE A 66 -4.53 7.20 2.57
C PHE A 66 -5.76 7.04 3.47
N GLU A 67 -5.80 5.96 4.23
CA GLU A 67 -6.90 5.64 5.14
C GLU A 67 -6.35 5.51 6.55
N GLN A 68 -6.87 6.36 7.44
CA GLN A 68 -6.53 6.30 8.85
C GLN A 68 -7.31 5.16 9.49
N GLU A 69 -6.59 4.24 10.11
CA GLU A 69 -7.16 3.16 10.90
C GLU A 69 -7.21 3.54 12.37
N HIS A 70 -8.03 2.80 13.11
CA HIS A 70 -8.15 2.87 14.55
C HIS A 70 -7.89 1.51 15.17
N GLY A 71 -7.50 1.53 16.43
CA GLY A 71 -7.42 0.32 17.23
C GLY A 71 -8.79 -0.24 17.60
N GLY A 72 -8.78 -1.50 18.02
CA GLY A 72 -9.97 -2.23 18.41
C GLY A 72 -10.77 -2.82 17.26
N PRO A 73 -11.89 -3.51 17.56
CA PRO A 73 -12.70 -4.18 16.55
C PRO A 73 -13.37 -3.18 15.61
N VAL A 74 -13.35 -3.48 14.30
CA VAL A 74 -14.16 -2.80 13.30
C VAL A 74 -15.65 -3.04 13.58
N ARG A 75 -16.43 -1.96 13.62
CA ARG A 75 -17.87 -1.97 13.82
C ARG A 75 -18.60 -1.78 12.48
N PRO A 76 -19.85 -2.26 12.36
CA PRO A 76 -20.64 -2.10 11.14
C PRO A 76 -20.89 -0.63 10.73
N ASP A 77 -20.80 0.30 11.68
CA ASP A 77 -21.02 1.74 11.50
C ASP A 77 -19.73 2.57 11.46
N ASP A 78 -18.55 1.92 11.53
CA ASP A 78 -17.28 2.64 11.41
C ASP A 78 -17.15 3.23 10.00
N MET A 79 -16.93 4.54 9.95
CA MET A 79 -16.74 5.26 8.70
C MET A 79 -15.27 5.24 8.31
N VAL A 80 -14.98 4.64 7.17
CA VAL A 80 -13.66 4.73 6.53
C VAL A 80 -13.52 6.14 5.94
N ILE A 81 -12.50 6.87 6.37
CA ILE A 81 -12.16 8.20 5.83
C ILE A 81 -10.96 8.06 4.90
N THR A 82 -11.24 7.95 3.61
CA THR A 82 -10.23 7.95 2.55
C THR A 82 -9.83 9.36 2.19
N ARG A 83 -8.53 9.66 2.28
CA ARG A 83 -7.95 10.98 1.94
C ARG A 83 -7.04 10.88 0.71
N PRO A 84 -6.99 11.92 -0.15
CA PRO A 84 -6.07 11.93 -1.27
C PRO A 84 -4.63 12.14 -0.78
N ALA A 85 -3.69 11.41 -1.36
CA ALA A 85 -2.29 11.41 -0.95
C ALA A 85 -1.33 11.52 -2.14
N ARG A 86 -0.14 12.05 -1.87
CA ARG A 86 1.00 12.13 -2.78
C ARG A 86 2.21 11.46 -2.14
N PHE A 87 2.90 10.63 -2.92
CA PHE A 87 3.98 9.77 -2.49
C PHE A 87 5.25 10.21 -3.21
N LEU A 88 6.14 10.86 -2.47
CA LEU A 88 7.38 11.41 -2.98
C LEU A 88 8.53 10.55 -2.51
N GLY A 89 9.47 10.21 -3.40
CA GLY A 89 10.58 9.40 -2.97
C GLY A 89 11.68 9.23 -3.99
N SER A 90 12.63 8.36 -3.62
CA SER A 90 13.75 7.99 -4.47
C SER A 90 14.15 6.54 -4.23
N ILE A 91 14.48 5.83 -5.30
CA ILE A 91 15.03 4.46 -5.26
C ILE A 91 16.50 4.51 -5.65
N ASP A 92 17.34 3.90 -4.82
CA ASP A 92 18.74 3.58 -5.13
C ASP A 92 18.86 2.06 -5.33
N ASP A 93 18.89 1.62 -6.59
CA ASP A 93 19.01 0.20 -6.92
C ASP A 93 20.36 -0.41 -6.52
N LEU A 94 21.42 0.40 -6.34
CA LEU A 94 22.73 -0.10 -5.92
C LEU A 94 22.73 -0.54 -4.46
N SER A 95 22.08 0.24 -3.59
CA SER A 95 21.96 -0.08 -2.17
C SER A 95 20.70 -0.88 -1.84
N GLY A 96 19.72 -0.93 -2.75
CA GLY A 96 18.41 -1.53 -2.51
C GLY A 96 17.60 -0.75 -1.47
N LEU A 97 17.80 0.57 -1.39
CA LEU A 97 17.11 1.45 -0.45
C LEU A 97 16.14 2.38 -1.18
N MET A 98 15.02 2.66 -0.52
CA MET A 98 14.01 3.62 -0.95
C MET A 98 13.78 4.64 0.16
N ALA A 99 13.81 5.92 -0.17
CA ALA A 99 13.26 6.97 0.67
C ALA A 99 11.84 7.27 0.20
N LEU A 100 10.88 7.33 1.12
CA LEU A 100 9.48 7.60 0.82
C LEU A 100 8.92 8.64 1.80
N THR A 101 8.17 9.59 1.29
CA THR A 101 7.43 10.59 2.05
C THR A 101 5.98 10.62 1.58
N ILE A 102 5.05 10.63 2.54
CA ILE A 102 3.61 10.64 2.30
C ILE A 102 3.04 11.99 2.72
N LEU A 103 2.37 12.66 1.78
CA LEU A 103 1.69 13.94 1.98
C LEU A 103 0.20 13.77 1.69
N LEU A 104 -0.64 14.36 2.52
CA LEU A 104 -2.10 14.38 2.31
C LEU A 104 -2.46 15.68 1.63
N THR A 105 -3.10 15.60 0.46
CA THR A 105 -3.21 16.74 -0.46
C THR A 105 -4.45 17.59 -0.24
N ASP A 106 -5.37 17.13 0.60
CA ASP A 106 -6.55 17.87 1.04
C ASP A 106 -6.21 18.99 2.04
N ASP A 107 -5.23 18.76 2.92
CA ASP A 107 -4.78 19.73 3.93
C ASP A 107 -3.28 20.06 3.88
N ASN A 108 -2.52 19.44 2.98
CA ASN A 108 -1.07 19.52 2.86
C ASN A 108 -0.30 19.04 4.10
N SER A 109 -0.91 18.17 4.92
CA SER A 109 -0.26 17.58 6.08
C SER A 109 0.74 16.49 5.69
N HIS A 110 1.75 16.30 6.54
CA HIS A 110 2.77 15.26 6.42
C HIS A 110 2.36 14.03 7.23
N ALA A 111 2.15 12.90 6.55
CA ALA A 111 1.73 11.66 7.20
C ALA A 111 2.94 10.81 7.66
N GLY A 112 4.10 10.95 7.01
CA GLY A 112 5.32 10.27 7.43
C GLY A 112 6.43 10.28 6.39
N SER A 113 7.64 9.97 6.85
CA SER A 113 8.82 9.74 6.01
C SER A 113 9.55 8.48 6.48
N PHE A 114 9.92 7.63 5.53
CA PHE A 114 10.41 6.29 5.79
C PHE A 114 11.61 5.95 4.91
N ILE A 115 12.45 5.06 5.43
CA ILE A 115 13.48 4.37 4.65
C ILE A 115 13.08 2.91 4.57
N LEU A 116 12.91 2.41 3.35
CA LEU A 116 12.58 1.02 3.07
C LEU A 116 13.76 0.33 2.40
N LYS A 117 13.87 -0.96 2.64
CA LYS A 117 14.84 -1.84 2.00
C LYS A 117 14.10 -2.87 1.16
N LYS A 118 14.61 -3.12 -0.04
CA LYS A 118 14.10 -4.16 -0.94
C LYS A 118 14.19 -5.54 -0.28
N ASP A 119 13.14 -6.33 -0.45
CA ASP A 119 12.96 -7.68 0.11
C ASP A 119 12.96 -7.76 1.65
N ASP A 120 12.90 -6.62 2.34
CA ASP A 120 12.64 -6.56 3.77
C ASP A 120 11.11 -6.64 3.98
N PRO A 121 10.58 -7.53 4.84
CA PRO A 121 9.14 -7.58 5.11
C PRO A 121 8.65 -6.36 5.92
N GLY A 122 9.53 -5.55 6.48
CA GLY A 122 9.18 -4.41 7.31
C GLY A 122 8.70 -4.82 8.70
N ARG A 123 8.52 -3.82 9.58
CA ARG A 123 8.05 -3.99 10.95
C ARG A 123 6.92 -3.01 11.24
N VAL A 124 5.70 -3.43 10.93
CA VAL A 124 4.46 -2.69 11.19
C VAL A 124 3.86 -3.16 12.52
N PHE A 125 3.44 -2.22 13.36
CA PHE A 125 2.78 -2.46 14.63
C PHE A 125 1.36 -1.88 14.58
N LYS A 126 0.36 -2.75 14.35
CA LYS A 126 -1.03 -2.27 14.25
C LYS A 126 -1.49 -1.64 15.56
N CYS A 127 -2.19 -0.51 15.44
CA CYS A 127 -2.61 0.29 16.59
C CYS A 127 -3.73 -0.39 17.41
N LEU A 128 -3.72 -0.14 18.72
CA LEU A 128 -4.63 -0.74 19.72
C LEU A 128 -5.72 0.22 20.19
#